data_AF-A0A3Q3WUB9-F1
#
_entry.id   AF-A0A3Q3WUB9-F1
#
_cell.length_a   1.000
_cell.length_b   1.000
_cell.length_c   1.000
_cell.angle_alpha   90.00
_cell.angle_beta   90.00
_cell.angle_gamma   90.00
#
_symmetry.space_group_name_H-M   'P 1'
#
loop_
_entity.id
_entity.type
_entity.pdbx_description
1 polymer ?
#
loop_
_entity_poly.entity_id
_entity_poly.type
_entity_poly.pdbx_seq_one_letter_code
_entity_poly.pdbx_strand_id
1 'polypeptide(L)'
;MSEQQRTPDQLPAEKSQGGAGATYKVLPFENFRGKKVELSGECKDVFEKAERVGSVIVESGPWVGFERPGFAGEQFVLEKGEYPRWSTWTNCQSSCTLSSFRPLKVDGADHKLHLFENIGFEGRKMEIVDDDIPSLWAHGFQDRVASAKAISGTWVGYSYPGYRGRQYVFEHGEFKHWNDWGAAAPQIQSVRRVRDMQWHKRGCYVASTPTPPNPTPTPKPIPNPIPNPNPEPKAQTQPQP
;
A
#
# COMPACT_ATOMS: atom_id res chain seq x y z
N MET A 1 -57.96 33.41 -13.77
CA MET A 1 -56.98 33.91 -12.79
C MET A 1 -55.97 32.80 -12.59
N SER A 2 -54.72 33.06 -12.93
CA SER A 2 -53.63 32.09 -12.98
C SER A 2 -52.91 32.09 -11.63
N GLU A 3 -52.91 30.97 -10.92
CA GLU A 3 -52.09 30.81 -9.71
C GLU A 3 -50.75 30.16 -10.07
N GLN A 4 -49.69 30.89 -9.77
CA GLN A 4 -48.29 30.51 -9.93
C GLN A 4 -47.77 29.79 -8.66
N GLN A 5 -46.96 28.76 -8.91
CA GLN A 5 -45.73 28.36 -8.18
C GLN A 5 -45.79 27.99 -6.68
N ARG A 6 -45.25 26.81 -6.35
CA ARG A 6 -43.83 26.66 -5.93
C ARG A 6 -43.40 25.19 -5.89
N THR A 7 -42.30 24.93 -6.60
CA THR A 7 -41.46 23.73 -6.51
C THR A 7 -40.71 23.72 -5.16
N PRO A 8 -40.56 22.57 -4.47
CA PRO A 8 -39.75 22.53 -3.26
C PRO A 8 -38.25 22.51 -3.59
N ASP A 9 -37.51 23.35 -2.88
CA ASP A 9 -36.08 23.58 -2.96
C ASP A 9 -35.23 22.30 -2.89
N GLN A 10 -34.35 22.16 -3.89
CA GLN A 10 -33.29 21.18 -3.92
C GLN A 10 -32.09 21.77 -3.16
N LEU A 11 -31.78 21.20 -1.99
CA LEU A 11 -30.60 21.57 -1.21
C LEU A 11 -29.33 21.33 -2.06
N PRO A 12 -28.39 22.29 -2.11
CA PRO A 12 -27.19 22.14 -2.93
C PRO A 12 -26.28 21.07 -2.32
N ALA A 13 -25.84 20.15 -3.19
CA ALA A 13 -24.81 19.17 -2.91
C ALA A 13 -23.60 19.82 -2.22
N GLU A 14 -23.26 19.30 -1.04
CA GLU A 14 -22.01 19.63 -0.36
C GLU A 14 -20.86 19.40 -1.32
N LYS A 15 -20.19 20.50 -1.69
CA LYS A 15 -18.90 20.46 -2.35
C LYS A 15 -17.91 19.81 -1.38
N SER A 16 -17.47 18.59 -1.70
CA SER A 16 -16.36 17.97 -0.98
C SER A 16 -15.10 18.81 -1.18
N GLN A 17 -14.71 19.52 -0.13
CA GLN A 17 -13.52 20.35 -0.10
C GLN A 17 -12.42 19.59 0.66
N GLY A 18 -11.30 19.30 -0.02
CA GLY A 18 -10.03 18.95 0.63
C GLY A 18 -9.34 17.71 0.07
N GLY A 19 -8.23 17.92 -0.64
CA GLY A 19 -7.24 16.90 -0.97
C GLY A 19 -6.72 17.03 -2.40
N ALA A 20 -5.42 17.30 -2.56
CA ALA A 20 -4.73 17.23 -3.85
C ALA A 20 -5.17 15.95 -4.58
N GLY A 21 -5.69 16.10 -5.81
CA GLY A 21 -6.44 15.04 -6.48
C GLY A 21 -5.76 13.69 -6.39
N ALA A 22 -6.41 12.73 -5.71
CA ALA A 22 -5.97 11.35 -5.76
C ALA A 22 -6.01 10.91 -7.23
N THR A 23 -4.96 10.24 -7.70
CA THR A 23 -4.83 9.78 -9.08
C THR A 23 -4.25 8.38 -9.14
N TYR A 24 -4.83 7.57 -10.02
CA TYR A 24 -4.34 6.23 -10.31
C TYR A 24 -4.50 5.92 -11.79
N LYS A 25 -3.74 4.94 -12.25
CA LYS A 25 -3.65 4.52 -13.64
C LYS A 25 -3.84 3.02 -13.73
N VAL A 26 -4.73 2.60 -14.62
CA VAL A 26 -4.97 1.19 -14.91
C VAL A 26 -4.50 0.88 -16.33
N LEU A 27 -3.88 -0.29 -16.48
CA LEU A 27 -3.37 -0.78 -17.75
C LEU A 27 -3.86 -2.22 -17.97
N PRO A 28 -4.20 -2.61 -19.21
CA PRO A 28 -4.84 -3.90 -19.48
C PRO A 28 -3.91 -5.10 -19.33
N PHE A 29 -2.59 -4.91 -19.39
CA PHE A 29 -1.64 -6.01 -19.29
C PHE A 29 -0.74 -5.86 -18.07
N GLU A 30 -0.20 -6.98 -17.59
CA GLU A 30 0.86 -6.98 -16.57
C GLU A 30 2.08 -6.18 -17.05
N ASN A 31 2.86 -5.70 -16.09
CA ASN A 31 4.09 -4.92 -16.28
C ASN A 31 3.87 -3.61 -17.07
N PHE A 32 2.74 -2.94 -16.79
CA PHE A 32 2.43 -1.59 -17.30
C PHE A 32 2.39 -1.50 -18.82
N ARG A 33 1.85 -2.55 -19.47
CA ARG A 33 1.71 -2.60 -20.94
C ARG A 33 0.29 -2.32 -21.41
N GLY A 34 0.18 -1.83 -22.64
CA GLY A 34 -1.08 -1.50 -23.31
C GLY A 34 -1.50 -0.04 -23.13
N LYS A 35 -2.71 0.29 -23.58
CA LYS A 35 -3.25 1.64 -23.46
C LYS A 35 -3.52 1.98 -21.99
N LYS A 36 -2.87 3.03 -21.51
CA LYS A 36 -3.02 3.54 -20.15
C LYS A 36 -4.30 4.35 -20.01
N VAL A 37 -5.08 4.07 -18.96
CA VAL A 37 -6.26 4.85 -18.58
C VAL A 37 -5.98 5.52 -17.24
N GLU A 38 -5.98 6.85 -17.24
CA GLU A 38 -5.75 7.68 -16.06
C GLU A 38 -7.09 8.13 -15.47
N LEU A 39 -7.23 7.95 -14.16
CA LEU A 39 -8.47 8.19 -13.43
C LEU A 39 -8.17 9.07 -12.21
N SER A 40 -9.07 10.03 -11.99
CA SER A 40 -9.11 10.88 -10.81
C SER A 40 -10.54 10.81 -10.27
N GLY A 41 -10.67 10.65 -8.96
CA GLY A 41 -11.96 10.38 -8.30
C GLY A 41 -12.44 8.92 -8.36
N GLU A 42 -13.58 8.68 -7.74
CA GLU A 42 -14.17 7.34 -7.66
C GLU A 42 -14.60 6.78 -9.03
N CYS A 43 -14.50 5.46 -9.19
CA CYS A 43 -14.88 4.73 -10.38
C CYS A 43 -15.69 3.50 -9.96
N LYS A 44 -17.01 3.52 -10.21
CA LYS A 44 -17.93 2.44 -9.82
C LYS A 44 -17.82 1.21 -10.72
N ASP A 45 -17.40 1.38 -11.96
CA ASP A 45 -17.06 0.29 -12.86
C ASP A 45 -15.88 0.72 -13.75
N VAL A 46 -14.75 0.04 -13.63
CA VAL A 46 -13.54 0.32 -14.41
C VAL A 46 -13.68 -0.19 -15.84
N PHE A 47 -14.56 -1.18 -16.07
CA PHE A 47 -14.74 -1.81 -17.38
C PHE A 47 -15.46 -0.91 -18.39
N GLU A 48 -16.13 0.14 -17.92
CA GLU A 48 -16.63 1.22 -18.77
C GLU A 48 -15.52 2.02 -19.46
N LYS A 49 -14.29 1.99 -18.91
CA LYS A 49 -13.15 2.81 -19.35
C LYS A 49 -11.96 1.99 -19.81
N ALA A 50 -11.79 0.77 -19.32
CA ALA A 50 -10.70 -0.14 -19.63
C ALA A 50 -11.21 -1.57 -19.82
N GLU A 51 -10.82 -2.27 -20.89
CA GLU A 51 -11.31 -3.63 -21.19
C GLU A 51 -10.96 -4.65 -20.08
N ARG A 52 -9.83 -4.44 -19.40
CA ARG A 52 -9.37 -5.25 -18.26
C ARG A 52 -8.38 -4.49 -17.40
N VAL A 53 -8.08 -5.01 -16.22
CA VAL A 53 -7.02 -4.50 -15.34
C VAL A 53 -5.93 -5.56 -15.17
N GLY A 54 -4.77 -5.33 -15.77
CA GLY A 54 -3.59 -6.19 -15.68
C GLY A 54 -2.50 -5.61 -14.78
N SER A 55 -2.37 -4.28 -14.70
CA SER A 55 -1.47 -3.59 -13.77
C SER A 55 -2.03 -2.23 -13.34
N VAL A 56 -1.58 -1.75 -12.18
CA VAL A 56 -2.05 -0.50 -11.58
C VAL A 56 -0.85 0.34 -11.14
N ILE A 57 -0.92 1.65 -11.35
CA ILE A 57 0.02 2.63 -10.82
C ILE A 57 -0.77 3.64 -10.00
N VAL A 58 -0.46 3.78 -8.71
CA VAL A 58 -1.03 4.81 -7.84
C VAL A 58 -0.01 5.94 -7.71
N GLU A 59 -0.35 7.11 -8.24
CA GLU A 59 0.54 8.29 -8.20
C GLU A 59 0.28 9.15 -6.96
N SER A 60 -1.00 9.29 -6.62
CA SER A 60 -1.52 10.01 -5.46
C SER A 60 -2.66 9.20 -4.85
N GLY A 61 -2.56 8.90 -3.55
CA GLY A 61 -3.46 7.98 -2.85
C GLY A 61 -3.46 8.24 -1.34
N PRO A 62 -3.87 7.26 -0.51
CA PRO A 62 -4.20 5.88 -0.88
C PRO A 62 -5.59 5.71 -1.51
N TRP A 63 -5.78 4.56 -2.14
CA TRP A 63 -7.05 4.11 -2.72
C TRP A 63 -7.51 2.81 -2.08
N VAL A 64 -8.82 2.54 -2.15
CA VAL A 64 -9.35 1.20 -1.97
C VAL A 64 -9.99 0.75 -3.28
N GLY A 65 -9.51 -0.37 -3.79
CA GLY A 65 -10.06 -1.08 -4.94
C GLY A 65 -10.94 -2.24 -4.48
N PHE A 66 -11.90 -2.64 -5.32
CA PHE A 66 -12.84 -3.70 -5.02
C PHE A 66 -12.94 -4.71 -6.16
N GLU A 67 -13.19 -5.96 -5.78
CA GLU A 67 -13.37 -7.07 -6.71
C GLU A 67 -14.54 -6.84 -7.68
N ARG A 68 -15.67 -6.31 -7.21
CA ARG A 68 -16.90 -6.12 -8.01
C ARG A 68 -17.22 -4.65 -8.24
N PRO A 69 -18.02 -4.33 -9.27
CA PRO A 69 -18.55 -2.98 -9.47
C PRO A 69 -19.32 -2.47 -8.25
N GLY A 70 -19.43 -1.15 -8.11
CA GLY A 70 -20.20 -0.50 -7.05
C GLY A 70 -19.60 -0.65 -5.65
N PHE A 71 -18.28 -0.78 -5.54
CA PHE A 71 -17.54 -0.89 -4.27
C PHE A 71 -17.88 -2.14 -3.44
N ALA A 72 -18.07 -3.27 -4.13
CA ALA A 72 -18.51 -4.51 -3.51
C ALA A 72 -17.47 -5.64 -3.64
N GLY A 73 -17.56 -6.62 -2.72
CA GLY A 73 -16.69 -7.79 -2.72
C GLY A 73 -15.40 -7.57 -1.96
N GLU A 74 -14.35 -8.29 -2.35
CA GLU A 74 -13.06 -8.18 -1.70
C GLU A 74 -12.44 -6.79 -1.87
N GLN A 75 -11.79 -6.29 -0.82
CA GLN A 75 -11.16 -4.97 -0.76
C GLN A 75 -9.65 -5.09 -0.91
N PHE A 76 -9.04 -4.13 -1.60
CA PHE A 76 -7.60 -4.03 -1.82
C PHE A 76 -7.14 -2.60 -1.52
N VAL A 77 -6.33 -2.43 -0.47
CA VAL A 77 -5.74 -1.12 -0.17
C VAL A 77 -4.53 -0.90 -1.07
N LEU A 78 -4.59 0.16 -1.86
CA LEU A 78 -3.59 0.53 -2.86
C LEU A 78 -2.93 1.85 -2.43
N GLU A 79 -1.75 1.72 -1.85
CA GLU A 79 -0.89 2.84 -1.47
C GLU A 79 -0.14 3.36 -2.71
N LYS A 80 0.53 4.51 -2.60
CA LYS A 80 1.29 5.08 -3.72
C LYS A 80 2.38 4.09 -4.18
N GLY A 81 2.38 3.73 -5.46
CA GLY A 81 3.35 2.77 -5.97
C GLY A 81 2.92 2.08 -7.25
N GLU A 82 3.74 1.12 -7.63
CA GLU A 82 3.60 0.34 -8.85
C GLU A 82 3.17 -1.10 -8.52
N TYR A 83 2.08 -1.53 -9.12
CA TYR A 83 1.51 -2.86 -8.97
C TYR A 83 1.52 -3.58 -10.32
N PRO A 84 2.61 -4.27 -10.68
CA PRO A 84 2.83 -4.80 -12.03
C PRO A 84 1.91 -5.95 -12.40
N ARG A 85 1.21 -6.57 -11.44
CA ARG A 85 0.29 -7.68 -11.69
C ARG A 85 -0.70 -7.88 -10.56
N TRP A 86 -1.74 -8.67 -10.81
CA TRP A 86 -2.82 -8.89 -9.85
C TRP A 86 -2.36 -9.41 -8.47
N SER A 87 -1.38 -10.31 -8.46
CA SER A 87 -0.82 -10.87 -7.22
C SER A 87 -0.08 -9.86 -6.35
N THR A 88 0.13 -8.61 -6.81
CA THR A 88 0.82 -7.56 -6.04
C THR A 88 -0.13 -6.67 -5.24
N TRP A 89 -1.44 -6.68 -5.54
CA TRP A 89 -2.44 -5.96 -4.74
C TRP A 89 -3.31 -6.87 -3.86
N THR A 90 -3.33 -8.17 -4.14
CA THR A 90 -4.06 -9.15 -3.30
C THR A 90 -3.14 -9.86 -2.30
N ASN A 91 -3.63 -10.02 -1.08
CA ASN A 91 -2.94 -10.77 -0.01
C ASN A 91 -3.54 -12.16 0.24
N CYS A 92 -4.62 -12.53 -0.46
CA CYS A 92 -5.32 -13.81 -0.33
C CYS A 92 -5.24 -14.68 -1.59
N GLN A 93 -4.87 -14.09 -2.74
CA GLN A 93 -4.84 -14.71 -4.06
C GLN A 93 -6.16 -15.37 -4.52
N SER A 94 -7.29 -15.06 -3.89
CA SER A 94 -8.59 -15.66 -4.24
C SER A 94 -9.26 -15.05 -5.47
N SER A 95 -8.91 -13.82 -5.82
CA SER A 95 -9.45 -13.11 -6.98
C SER A 95 -8.38 -12.24 -7.62
N CYS A 96 -8.34 -12.21 -8.95
CA CYS A 96 -7.51 -11.31 -9.73
C CYS A 96 -8.30 -10.09 -10.24
N THR A 97 -9.61 -10.07 -10.02
CA THR A 97 -10.53 -9.07 -10.56
C THR A 97 -10.46 -7.79 -9.74
N LEU A 98 -10.44 -6.65 -10.43
CA LEU A 98 -10.43 -5.32 -9.83
C LEU A 98 -11.35 -4.44 -10.67
N SER A 99 -12.54 -4.14 -10.15
CA SER A 99 -13.65 -3.59 -10.94
C SER A 99 -14.07 -2.19 -10.52
N SER A 100 -13.82 -1.78 -9.27
CA SER A 100 -14.18 -0.43 -8.81
C SER A 100 -13.16 0.12 -7.82
N PHE A 101 -13.09 1.44 -7.72
CA PHE A 101 -12.10 2.17 -6.93
C PHE A 101 -12.71 3.41 -6.30
N ARG A 102 -12.33 3.73 -5.07
CA ARG A 102 -12.59 5.05 -4.49
C ARG A 102 -11.36 5.54 -3.71
N PRO A 103 -11.15 6.86 -3.61
CA PRO A 103 -10.13 7.39 -2.72
C PRO A 103 -10.42 6.94 -1.29
N LEU A 104 -9.37 6.55 -0.57
CA LEU A 104 -9.47 6.18 0.83
C LEU A 104 -9.15 7.42 1.67
N LYS A 105 -10.11 7.84 2.49
CA LYS A 105 -9.89 8.98 3.40
C LYS A 105 -8.94 8.54 4.50
N VAL A 106 -7.88 9.30 4.71
CA VAL A 106 -6.92 9.09 5.81
C VAL A 106 -7.04 10.30 6.71
N ASP A 107 -7.78 10.13 7.80
CA ASP A 107 -8.09 11.22 8.72
C ASP A 107 -7.20 11.17 9.97
N GLY A 108 -6.65 12.32 10.35
CA GLY A 108 -6.09 12.56 11.68
C GLY A 108 -4.63 12.13 11.89
N ALA A 109 -3.99 12.77 12.87
CA ALA A 109 -2.69 12.36 13.39
C ALA A 109 -2.80 11.12 14.30
N ASP A 110 -3.90 11.06 15.07
CA ASP A 110 -4.11 10.06 16.12
C ASP A 110 -4.99 8.91 15.62
N HIS A 111 -4.63 7.68 15.97
CA HIS A 111 -5.34 6.48 15.56
C HIS A 111 -5.83 5.72 16.78
N LYS A 112 -7.14 5.44 16.84
CA LYS A 112 -7.73 4.62 17.89
C LYS A 112 -8.80 3.67 17.36
N LEU A 113 -8.62 2.38 17.62
CA LEU A 113 -9.52 1.30 17.21
C LEU A 113 -9.88 0.41 18.41
N HIS A 114 -11.17 0.09 18.53
CA HIS A 114 -11.67 -0.94 19.44
C HIS A 114 -12.15 -2.15 18.66
N LEU A 115 -11.68 -3.33 19.03
CA LEU A 115 -12.15 -4.61 18.51
C LEU A 115 -12.91 -5.36 19.60
N PHE A 116 -13.99 -6.04 19.22
CA PHE A 116 -14.85 -6.78 20.13
C PHE A 116 -15.09 -8.20 19.60
N GLU A 117 -15.09 -9.16 20.53
CA GLU A 117 -15.27 -10.59 20.23
C GLU A 117 -16.69 -10.91 19.72
N ASN A 118 -17.70 -10.22 20.24
CA ASN A 118 -19.12 -10.42 19.88
C ASN A 118 -19.69 -9.23 19.10
N ILE A 119 -20.86 -9.43 18.51
CA ILE A 119 -21.62 -8.38 17.83
C ILE A 119 -22.08 -7.32 18.84
N GLY A 120 -22.42 -6.12 18.38
CA GLY A 120 -23.00 -5.08 19.25
C GLY A 120 -22.05 -4.53 20.32
N PHE A 121 -20.74 -4.68 20.16
CA PHE A 121 -19.69 -4.22 21.08
C PHE A 121 -19.61 -4.98 22.41
N GLU A 122 -19.96 -6.27 22.38
CA GLU A 122 -19.95 -7.14 23.54
C GLU A 122 -18.74 -8.09 23.59
N GLY A 123 -18.58 -8.78 24.72
CA GLY A 123 -17.52 -9.77 24.93
C GLY A 123 -16.16 -9.15 25.22
N ARG A 124 -15.09 -9.89 24.94
CA ARG A 124 -13.72 -9.39 25.12
C ARG A 124 -13.48 -8.18 24.21
N LYS A 125 -12.88 -7.12 24.78
CA LYS A 125 -12.50 -5.90 24.07
C LYS A 125 -10.98 -5.80 23.97
N MET A 126 -10.48 -5.39 22.81
CA MET A 126 -9.10 -4.92 22.61
C MET A 126 -9.12 -3.46 22.17
N GLU A 127 -8.30 -2.62 22.82
CA GLU A 127 -8.07 -1.24 22.41
C GLU A 127 -6.67 -1.13 21.79
N ILE A 128 -6.60 -0.54 20.60
CA ILE A 128 -5.37 -0.29 19.86
C ILE A 128 -5.27 1.22 19.67
N VAL A 129 -4.18 1.81 20.13
CA VAL A 129 -3.90 3.25 20.02
C VAL A 129 -2.52 3.43 19.42
N ASP A 130 -2.46 4.13 18.29
CA ASP A 130 -1.22 4.50 17.61
C ASP A 130 -0.19 3.37 17.45
N ASP A 131 -0.65 2.13 17.29
CA ASP A 131 0.19 0.95 17.05
C ASP A 131 -0.34 0.07 15.91
N ASP A 132 0.57 -0.64 15.24
CA ASP A 132 0.22 -1.64 14.23
C ASP A 132 0.37 -3.04 14.85
N ILE A 133 -0.67 -3.86 14.76
CA ILE A 133 -0.75 -5.17 15.43
C ILE A 133 -0.58 -6.29 14.40
N PRO A 134 0.62 -6.87 14.23
CA PRO A 134 0.85 -7.96 13.28
C PRO A 134 0.24 -9.30 13.74
N SER A 135 -0.15 -9.44 15.02
CA SER A 135 -0.81 -10.64 15.52
C SER A 135 -1.68 -10.30 16.74
N LEU A 136 -3.01 -10.43 16.61
CA LEU A 136 -3.94 -10.24 17.72
C LEU A 136 -3.65 -11.22 18.88
N TRP A 137 -3.20 -12.43 18.55
CA TRP A 137 -2.80 -13.46 19.52
C TRP A 137 -1.65 -13.02 20.43
N ALA A 138 -0.71 -12.23 19.92
CA ALA A 138 0.42 -11.74 20.71
C ALA A 138 -0.01 -10.77 21.84
N HIS A 139 -1.23 -10.23 21.74
CA HIS A 139 -1.83 -9.34 22.72
C HIS A 139 -2.95 -10.02 23.53
N GLY A 140 -3.02 -11.37 23.53
CA GLY A 140 -4.01 -12.13 24.30
C GLY A 140 -5.43 -12.08 23.74
N PHE A 141 -5.61 -11.58 22.52
CA PHE A 141 -6.87 -11.61 21.79
C PHE A 141 -6.94 -12.87 20.91
N GLN A 142 -8.13 -13.19 20.39
CA GLN A 142 -8.34 -14.35 19.51
C GLN A 142 -8.44 -13.92 18.05
N ASP A 143 -8.71 -14.85 17.14
CA ASP A 143 -8.97 -14.56 15.73
C ASP A 143 -10.41 -14.11 15.46
N ARG A 144 -11.29 -14.19 16.45
CA ARG A 144 -12.69 -13.77 16.35
C ARG A 144 -12.88 -12.28 16.66
N VAL A 145 -13.30 -11.50 15.67
CA VAL A 145 -13.71 -10.10 15.79
C VAL A 145 -15.07 -9.92 15.12
N ALA A 146 -16.11 -9.64 15.91
CA ALA A 146 -17.50 -9.59 15.43
C ALA A 146 -18.12 -8.19 15.43
N SER A 147 -17.54 -7.24 16.17
CA SER A 147 -17.84 -5.81 16.03
C SER A 147 -16.60 -4.95 16.29
N ALA A 148 -16.60 -3.71 15.80
CA ALA A 148 -15.47 -2.79 15.91
C ALA A 148 -15.91 -1.33 16.00
N LYS A 149 -15.09 -0.48 16.63
CA LYS A 149 -15.27 0.98 16.61
C LYS A 149 -13.96 1.64 16.19
N ALA A 150 -13.95 2.24 15.01
CA ALA A 150 -12.86 3.08 14.55
C ALA A 150 -13.10 4.51 15.07
N ILE A 151 -12.51 4.81 16.22
CA ILE A 151 -12.70 6.09 16.93
C ILE A 151 -11.96 7.20 16.20
N SER A 152 -10.73 6.96 15.78
CA SER A 152 -9.95 7.87 14.93
C SER A 152 -8.99 7.09 14.04
N GLY A 153 -8.53 7.74 12.97
CA GLY A 153 -7.64 7.11 11.99
C GLY A 153 -8.37 6.14 11.07
N THR A 154 -7.67 5.79 9.98
CA THR A 154 -8.13 4.77 9.03
C THR A 154 -7.31 3.51 9.22
N TRP A 155 -7.97 2.36 9.27
CA TRP A 155 -7.34 1.08 9.60
C TRP A 155 -7.62 0.02 8.54
N VAL A 156 -6.75 -0.98 8.47
CA VAL A 156 -6.96 -2.19 7.67
C VAL A 156 -6.80 -3.41 8.55
N GLY A 157 -7.88 -4.19 8.66
CA GLY A 157 -7.86 -5.52 9.28
C GLY A 157 -7.58 -6.61 8.24
N TYR A 158 -6.92 -7.68 8.69
CA TYR A 158 -6.52 -8.81 7.87
C TYR A 158 -6.93 -10.14 8.50
N SER A 159 -7.39 -11.09 7.69
CA SER A 159 -7.84 -12.40 8.18
C SER A 159 -6.75 -13.23 8.87
N TYR A 160 -5.47 -13.01 8.52
CA TYR A 160 -4.33 -13.77 9.04
C TYR A 160 -3.26 -12.86 9.68
N PRO A 161 -2.40 -13.41 10.56
CA PRO A 161 -1.28 -12.68 11.14
C PRO A 161 -0.28 -12.20 10.06
N GLY A 162 0.37 -11.07 10.33
CA GLY A 162 1.37 -10.47 9.46
C GLY A 162 0.79 -9.78 8.23
N TYR A 163 -0.42 -9.22 8.34
CA TYR A 163 -1.11 -8.46 7.29
C TYR A 163 -1.44 -9.28 6.03
N ARG A 164 -1.84 -10.54 6.23
CA ARG A 164 -2.11 -11.52 5.16
C ARG A 164 -3.60 -11.89 5.07
N GLY A 165 -4.01 -12.41 3.92
CA GLY A 165 -5.40 -12.80 3.66
C GLY A 165 -6.25 -11.63 3.17
N ARG A 166 -7.56 -11.71 3.39
CA ARG A 166 -8.51 -10.68 2.94
C ARG A 166 -8.29 -9.39 3.74
N GLN A 167 -8.52 -8.25 3.10
CA GLN A 167 -8.38 -6.93 3.72
C GLN A 167 -9.76 -6.35 4.01
N TYR A 168 -9.89 -5.64 5.13
CA TYR A 168 -11.11 -4.96 5.54
C TYR A 168 -10.78 -3.55 6.03
N VAL A 169 -11.32 -2.54 5.35
CA VAL A 169 -11.09 -1.14 5.71
C VAL A 169 -12.04 -0.73 6.84
N PHE A 170 -11.50 -0.09 7.86
CA PHE A 170 -12.26 0.59 8.90
C PHE A 170 -11.96 2.10 8.84
N GLU A 171 -12.87 2.84 8.23
CA GLU A 171 -12.94 4.31 8.34
C GLU A 171 -13.66 4.68 9.65
N HIS A 172 -13.58 5.95 10.05
CA HIS A 172 -14.21 6.45 11.27
C HIS A 172 -15.68 6.02 11.36
N GLY A 173 -16.04 5.33 12.45
CA GLY A 173 -17.41 4.84 12.65
C GLY A 173 -17.53 3.64 13.57
N GLU A 174 -18.78 3.21 13.73
CA GLU A 174 -19.18 2.06 14.53
C GLU A 174 -19.69 0.92 13.63
N PHE A 175 -19.13 -0.27 13.83
CA PHE A 175 -19.45 -1.47 13.05
C PHE A 175 -19.98 -2.55 13.99
N LYS A 176 -21.30 -2.73 14.04
CA LYS A 176 -21.98 -3.60 15.02
C LYS A 176 -21.93 -5.07 14.62
N HIS A 177 -21.68 -5.37 13.35
CA HIS A 177 -21.60 -6.71 12.82
C HIS A 177 -20.48 -6.82 11.77
N TRP A 178 -19.89 -8.00 11.61
CA TRP A 178 -18.82 -8.21 10.63
C TRP A 178 -19.22 -8.02 9.15
N ASN A 179 -20.53 -7.92 8.89
CA ASN A 179 -21.05 -7.63 7.57
C ASN A 179 -20.86 -6.14 7.23
N ASP A 180 -20.77 -5.27 8.25
CA ASP A 180 -20.66 -3.82 8.08
C ASP A 180 -19.33 -3.42 7.43
N TRP A 181 -18.27 -4.23 7.59
CA TRP A 181 -16.98 -4.07 6.89
C TRP A 181 -16.79 -5.06 5.73
N GLY A 182 -17.84 -5.77 5.32
CA GLY A 182 -17.82 -6.66 4.17
C GLY A 182 -17.14 -8.01 4.37
N ALA A 183 -16.96 -8.48 5.61
CA ALA A 183 -16.47 -9.83 5.88
C ALA A 183 -17.60 -10.88 5.81
N ALA A 184 -17.26 -12.09 5.33
CA ALA A 184 -18.19 -13.23 5.35
C ALA A 184 -18.21 -13.97 6.69
N ALA A 185 -17.15 -13.83 7.49
CA ALA A 185 -16.98 -14.43 8.80
C ALA A 185 -16.23 -13.43 9.73
N PRO A 186 -16.44 -13.50 11.05
CA PRO A 186 -15.80 -12.60 12.02
C PRO A 186 -14.33 -12.95 12.28
N GLN A 187 -13.51 -13.09 11.24
CA GLN A 187 -12.11 -13.48 11.37
C GLN A 187 -11.16 -12.32 11.05
N ILE A 188 -10.43 -11.84 12.06
CA ILE A 188 -9.36 -10.85 11.94
C ILE A 188 -8.23 -11.27 12.88
N GLN A 189 -6.99 -11.26 12.38
CA GLN A 189 -5.82 -11.69 13.15
C GLN A 189 -4.65 -10.71 13.11
N SER A 190 -4.71 -9.69 12.25
CA SER A 190 -3.79 -8.55 12.32
C SER A 190 -4.48 -7.28 11.83
N VAL A 191 -4.02 -6.13 12.31
CA VAL A 191 -4.55 -4.83 11.95
C VAL A 191 -3.41 -3.83 11.85
N ARG A 192 -3.44 -2.93 10.88
CA ARG A 192 -2.49 -1.82 10.78
C ARG A 192 -3.22 -0.52 10.47
N ARG A 193 -2.55 0.60 10.74
CA ARG A 193 -3.00 1.92 10.29
C ARG A 193 -2.73 2.11 8.80
N VAL A 194 -3.61 2.83 8.14
CA VAL A 194 -3.35 3.42 6.83
C VAL A 194 -2.73 4.78 7.07
N ARG A 195 -1.51 4.98 6.58
CA ARG A 195 -0.83 6.26 6.66
C ARG A 195 -0.61 6.78 5.26
N ASP A 196 -0.85 8.07 5.05
CA ASP A 196 -0.35 8.73 3.85
C ASP A 196 1.19 8.61 3.84
N MET A 197 1.72 8.27 2.67
CA MET A 197 2.92 7.46 2.55
C MET A 197 4.20 8.26 2.86
N GLN A 198 4.74 8.08 4.07
CA GLN A 198 6.17 8.27 4.34
C GLN A 198 6.90 7.05 4.94
N TRP A 199 6.24 5.95 5.31
CA TRP A 199 6.92 4.94 6.17
C TRP A 199 6.81 3.44 5.85
N HIS A 200 5.96 2.96 4.93
CA HIS A 200 5.89 1.50 4.66
C HIS A 200 6.56 1.09 3.33
N LYS A 201 7.80 0.59 3.45
CA LYS A 201 8.61 0.02 2.33
C LYS A 201 8.22 -1.42 1.93
N ARG A 202 7.20 -2.02 2.54
CA ARG A 202 6.80 -3.42 2.24
C ARG A 202 5.46 -3.42 1.52
N GLY A 203 5.47 -3.83 0.24
CA GLY A 203 4.28 -4.00 -0.59
C GLY A 203 4.30 -3.18 -1.89
N CYS A 204 4.99 -2.03 -1.89
CA CYS A 204 5.19 -1.24 -3.10
C CYS A 204 6.44 -1.73 -3.82
N TYR A 205 6.32 -2.17 -5.08
CA TYR A 205 7.48 -2.36 -5.94
C TYR A 205 8.06 -0.98 -6.24
N VAL A 206 9.12 -0.59 -5.54
CA VAL A 206 9.97 0.51 -5.98
C VAL A 206 10.86 -0.06 -7.07
N ALA A 207 10.64 0.36 -8.31
CA ALA A 207 11.56 0.06 -9.40
C ALA A 207 12.97 0.43 -8.96
N SER A 208 13.90 -0.52 -9.04
CA SER A 208 15.32 -0.24 -8.79
C SER A 208 15.74 0.84 -9.79
N THR A 209 16.08 2.03 -9.31
CA THR A 209 16.75 3.05 -10.12
C THR A 209 17.91 2.37 -10.87
N PRO A 210 18.02 2.52 -12.20
CA PRO A 210 19.14 1.95 -12.93
C PRO A 210 20.42 2.48 -12.31
N THR A 211 21.22 1.57 -11.75
CA THR A 211 22.53 1.90 -11.20
C THR A 211 23.31 2.61 -12.31
N PRO A 212 23.81 3.83 -12.10
CA PRO A 212 24.70 4.44 -13.09
C PRO A 212 25.86 3.48 -13.35
N PRO A 213 26.32 3.36 -14.61
CA PRO A 213 27.45 2.48 -14.94
C PRO A 213 28.61 2.84 -14.02
N ASN A 214 29.14 1.82 -13.34
CA ASN A 214 30.29 1.96 -12.44
C ASN A 214 31.40 2.70 -13.21
N PRO A 215 31.97 3.80 -12.68
CA PRO A 215 33.08 4.44 -13.35
C PRO A 215 34.19 3.41 -13.57
N THR A 216 34.67 3.33 -14.81
CA THR A 216 35.75 2.44 -15.23
C THR A 216 36.91 2.57 -14.23
N PRO A 217 37.43 1.46 -13.67
CA PRO A 217 38.55 1.55 -12.75
C PRO A 217 39.71 2.24 -13.44
N THR A 218 40.13 3.38 -12.90
CA THR A 218 41.35 4.07 -13.33
C THR A 218 42.53 3.10 -13.28
N PRO A 219 43.36 3.01 -14.33
CA PRO A 219 44.56 2.19 -14.31
C PRO A 219 45.42 2.57 -13.10
N LYS A 220 45.81 1.57 -12.30
CA LYS A 220 46.76 1.80 -11.20
C LYS A 220 48.06 2.36 -11.79
N PRO A 221 48.69 3.37 -11.15
CA PRO A 221 50.01 3.83 -11.53
C PRO A 221 50.99 2.66 -11.51
N ILE A 222 51.72 2.48 -12.60
CA ILE A 222 52.80 1.52 -12.71
C ILE A 222 53.87 1.92 -11.67
N PRO A 223 54.30 1.03 -10.76
CA PRO A 223 55.40 1.33 -9.85
C PRO A 223 56.67 1.65 -10.63
N ASN A 224 57.36 2.73 -10.27
CA ASN A 224 58.64 3.09 -10.88
C ASN A 224 59.64 1.93 -10.78
N PRO A 225 60.48 1.71 -11.81
CA PRO A 225 61.54 0.70 -11.76
C PRO A 225 62.48 0.94 -10.58
N ILE A 226 62.79 -0.13 -9.85
CA ILE A 226 63.78 -0.14 -8.77
C ILE A 226 65.15 0.21 -9.38
N PRO A 227 65.91 1.19 -8.84
CA PRO A 227 67.26 1.47 -9.30
C PRO A 227 68.16 0.24 -9.08
N ASN A 228 68.89 -0.13 -10.13
CA ASN A 228 69.82 -1.26 -10.12
C ASN A 228 70.86 -1.11 -9.00
N PRO A 229 71.22 -2.17 -8.27
CA PRO A 229 72.38 -2.13 -7.37
C PRO A 229 73.65 -1.90 -8.18
N ASN A 230 74.45 -0.93 -7.75
CA ASN A 230 75.74 -0.58 -8.33
C ASN A 230 76.70 -1.80 -8.29
N PRO A 231 77.56 -2.03 -9.31
CA PRO A 231 78.47 -3.16 -9.32
C PRO A 231 79.60 -3.01 -8.28
N GLU A 232 79.90 -4.10 -7.57
CA GLU A 232 81.01 -4.20 -6.59
C GLU A 232 82.38 -3.84 -7.21
N PRO A 233 83.30 -3.23 -6.43
CA PRO A 233 84.65 -2.98 -6.90
C PRO A 233 85.46 -4.28 -7.03
N LYS A 234 86.11 -4.46 -8.18
CA LYS A 234 87.05 -5.56 -8.45
C LYS A 234 88.20 -5.56 -7.44
N ALA A 235 88.39 -6.70 -6.77
CA ALA A 235 89.57 -6.95 -5.94
C ALA A 235 90.85 -6.90 -6.79
N GLN A 236 91.78 -6.05 -6.37
CA GLN A 236 93.13 -5.94 -6.95
C GLN A 236 93.98 -7.13 -6.50
N THR A 237 94.56 -7.82 -7.47
CA THR A 237 95.60 -8.84 -7.29
C THR A 237 96.89 -8.17 -6.81
N GLN A 238 97.45 -8.60 -5.68
CA GLN A 238 98.84 -8.32 -5.31
C GLN A 238 99.72 -9.55 -5.57
N PRO A 239 100.96 -9.39 -6.05
CA PRO A 239 101.85 -10.51 -6.31
C PRO A 239 102.66 -10.93 -5.08
N GLN A 240 103.01 -12.21 -5.06
CA GLN A 240 103.80 -12.94 -4.06
C GLN A 240 105.23 -12.40 -3.90
N PRO A 241 105.91 -12.85 -2.83
CA PRO A 241 107.03 -13.78 -3.03
C PRO A 241 106.79 -15.19 -2.48
#